data_AF-A0A7C7GS31-F1
#
_entry.id   AF-A0A7C7GS31-F1
#
_cell.length_a   1.000
_cell.length_b   1.000
_cell.length_c   1.000
_cell.angle_alpha   90.00
_cell.angle_beta   90.00
_cell.angle_gamma   90.00
#
_symmetry.space_group_name_H-M   'P 1'
#
loop_
_entity.id
_entity.type
_entity.pdbx_description
1 polymer ?
#
loop_
_entity_poly.entity_id
_entity_poly.type
_entity_poly.pdbx_seq_one_letter_code
_entity_poly.pdbx_strand_id
1 'polypeptide(L)'
;MSIIIYRDEQANAIFVEDANGVQFLNALQAILINPSDTFLSIKDLARDIDLFTAIPYAEFVDQGLVAYGSDASTTVNALNALFTGAGLGNLPVITSVLSINTTENVAINYELTSTGGVGYEWDNLPAGLVTVEGNVRKLVGSIAADGVYTPTMKVVNYFGNDTETLTITVSNPPYSNTKSVNFNNNDYLNASALTSNPMYRAANGAGAGDAWTICGWFKGGTSSDSNQTIISYGGTDKDNEGRVWVYWDGNSSKEQIVLKFGSEDDWLRFTTPDNSLVDNTWVHFIITYDGGTTGSNGGSINDYYSRF
;
A
#
# COMPACT_ATOMS: atom_id res chain seq x y z
N MET A 1 7.27 -24.34 45.04
CA MET A 1 6.40 -23.60 44.11
C MET A 1 7.26 -23.35 42.90
N SER A 2 6.89 -23.96 41.78
CA SER A 2 7.78 -23.99 40.62
C SER A 2 7.91 -22.62 39.97
N ILE A 3 9.12 -22.28 39.57
CA ILE A 3 9.47 -21.12 38.76
C ILE A 3 9.61 -21.61 37.33
N ILE A 4 8.70 -21.19 36.46
CA ILE A 4 8.68 -21.60 35.06
C ILE A 4 9.58 -20.62 34.31
N ILE A 5 10.59 -21.15 33.62
CA ILE A 5 11.47 -20.35 32.76
C ILE A 5 11.40 -20.97 31.37
N TYR A 6 11.34 -20.19 30.31
CA TYR A 6 11.43 -20.69 28.92
C TYR A 6 11.82 -19.56 27.97
N ARG A 7 12.22 -19.92 26.75
CA ARG A 7 12.37 -18.95 25.66
C ARG A 7 11.14 -18.98 24.77
N ASP A 8 10.62 -17.81 24.45
CA ASP A 8 9.70 -17.64 23.33
C ASP A 8 10.50 -17.29 22.06
N GLU A 9 10.39 -18.12 21.03
CA GLU A 9 11.13 -17.96 19.77
C GLU A 9 10.62 -16.77 18.93
N GLN A 10 9.34 -16.41 19.04
CA GLN A 10 8.76 -15.31 18.26
C GLN A 10 9.14 -13.95 18.86
N ALA A 11 9.11 -13.85 20.19
CA ALA A 11 9.53 -12.66 20.93
C ALA A 11 11.06 -12.57 21.09
N ASN A 12 11.79 -13.67 20.83
CA ASN A 12 13.22 -13.80 21.07
C ASN A 12 13.59 -13.36 22.50
N ALA A 13 12.82 -13.83 23.49
CA ALA A 13 12.95 -13.42 24.88
C ALA A 13 12.77 -14.59 25.85
N ILE A 14 13.34 -14.45 27.05
CA ILE A 14 13.16 -15.36 28.18
C ILE A 14 11.98 -14.88 29.02
N PHE A 15 11.09 -15.82 29.28
CA PHE A 15 9.93 -15.69 30.11
C PHE A 15 10.26 -16.33 31.44
N VAL A 16 9.93 -15.62 32.52
CA VAL A 16 10.02 -16.11 33.89
C VAL A 16 8.64 -15.95 34.52
N GLU A 17 8.02 -17.06 34.90
CA GLU A 17 6.71 -17.07 35.53
C GLU A 17 6.84 -17.60 36.96
N ASP A 18 6.38 -16.80 37.92
CA ASP A 18 6.28 -17.15 39.34
C ASP A 18 4.89 -16.78 39.88
N ALA A 19 4.71 -16.83 41.20
CA ALA A 19 3.44 -16.43 41.83
C ALA A 19 3.06 -14.94 41.63
N ASN A 20 3.99 -14.10 41.18
CA ASN A 20 3.77 -12.69 40.90
C ASN A 20 3.44 -12.42 39.42
N GLY A 21 3.41 -13.46 38.58
CA GLY A 21 3.05 -13.38 37.16
C GLY A 21 4.26 -13.51 36.22
N VAL A 22 4.01 -13.24 34.94
CA VAL A 22 5.00 -13.40 33.87
C VAL A 22 5.88 -12.14 33.78
N GLN A 23 7.20 -12.35 33.78
CA GLN A 23 8.22 -11.32 33.63
C GLN A 23 9.08 -11.60 32.39
N PHE A 24 9.57 -10.52 31.75
CA PHE A 24 10.40 -10.58 30.54
C PHE A 24 11.82 -10.11 30.85
N LEU A 25 12.82 -11.00 30.79
CA LEU A 25 14.18 -10.71 31.26
C LEU A 25 15.25 -11.39 30.39
N ASN A 26 16.08 -10.63 29.67
CA ASN A 26 17.03 -11.22 28.69
C ASN A 26 18.52 -11.13 29.07
N ALA A 27 18.85 -10.76 30.32
CA ALA A 27 20.23 -10.75 30.82
C ALA A 27 20.34 -11.50 32.15
N LEU A 28 19.91 -12.77 32.13
CA LEU A 28 19.94 -13.60 33.33
C LEU A 28 21.24 -14.40 33.38
N GLN A 29 21.74 -14.60 34.59
CA GLN A 29 22.78 -15.58 34.89
C GLN A 29 22.33 -16.44 36.06
N ALA A 30 22.32 -17.75 35.86
CA ALA A 30 22.23 -18.69 36.96
C ALA A 30 23.62 -18.83 37.61
N ILE A 31 23.67 -18.68 38.94
CA ILE A 31 24.88 -18.67 39.74
C ILE A 31 24.81 -19.80 40.76
N LEU A 32 25.88 -20.58 40.83
CA LEU A 32 26.12 -21.58 41.87
C LEU A 32 27.37 -21.16 42.65
N ILE A 33 27.28 -21.06 43.97
CA ILE A 33 28.41 -20.63 44.81
C ILE A 33 29.39 -21.78 45.00
N ASN A 34 28.90 -22.97 45.34
CA ASN A 34 29.72 -24.18 45.42
C ASN A 34 29.13 -25.31 44.56
N PRO A 35 29.95 -26.11 43.86
CA PRO A 35 29.47 -27.21 43.02
C PRO A 35 28.63 -28.28 43.74
N SER A 36 28.70 -28.35 45.07
CA SER A 36 27.94 -29.27 45.92
C SER A 36 26.64 -28.68 46.47
N ASP A 37 26.33 -27.41 46.16
CA ASP A 37 25.12 -26.76 46.66
C ASP A 37 23.88 -27.37 46.01
N THR A 38 22.78 -27.44 46.76
CA THR A 38 21.47 -27.83 46.25
C THR A 38 20.58 -26.63 45.92
N PHE A 39 21.13 -25.42 46.05
CA PHE A 39 20.45 -24.15 45.83
C PHE A 39 21.24 -23.31 44.83
N LEU A 40 20.53 -22.57 43.98
CA LEU A 40 21.13 -21.65 43.02
C LEU A 40 20.40 -20.30 43.08
N SER A 41 21.06 -19.27 42.59
CA SER A 41 20.50 -17.94 42.44
C SER A 41 20.42 -17.57 40.96
N ILE A 42 19.48 -16.70 40.59
CA ILE A 42 19.44 -16.10 39.25
C ILE A 42 19.60 -14.59 39.43
N LYS A 43 20.58 -14.04 38.72
CA LYS A 43 20.89 -12.61 38.73
C LYS A 43 20.45 -11.97 37.42
N ASP A 44 19.77 -10.83 37.51
CA ASP A 44 19.61 -9.90 36.40
C ASP A 44 20.93 -9.10 36.29
N LEU A 45 21.72 -9.43 35.28
CA LEU A 45 23.00 -8.80 35.00
C LEU A 45 22.87 -7.35 34.54
N ALA A 46 21.75 -6.95 33.95
CA ALA A 46 21.57 -5.59 33.45
C ALA A 46 21.27 -4.60 34.58
N ARG A 47 20.52 -5.04 35.60
CA ARG A 47 20.20 -4.23 36.78
C ARG A 47 21.11 -4.48 37.98
N ASP A 48 21.98 -5.48 37.89
CA ASP A 48 22.85 -5.93 38.98
C ASP A 48 22.07 -6.32 40.25
N ILE A 49 20.91 -6.97 40.07
CA ILE A 49 20.03 -7.43 41.16
C ILE A 49 19.81 -8.94 41.10
N ASP A 50 19.67 -9.57 42.27
CA ASP A 50 19.25 -10.96 42.36
C ASP A 50 17.73 -11.03 42.16
N LEU A 51 17.30 -11.75 41.12
CA LEU A 51 15.89 -12.04 40.86
C LEU A 51 15.39 -13.15 41.78
N PHE A 52 16.23 -14.18 41.95
CA PHE A 52 16.00 -15.29 42.86
C PHE A 52 17.27 -15.58 43.65
N THR A 53 17.13 -15.73 44.97
CA THR A 53 18.27 -15.98 45.86
C THR A 53 18.11 -17.31 46.58
N ALA A 54 19.09 -18.20 46.44
CA ALA A 54 19.17 -19.48 47.15
C ALA A 54 17.90 -20.34 47.03
N ILE A 55 17.43 -20.54 45.79
CA ILE A 55 16.25 -21.37 45.50
C ILE A 55 16.70 -22.81 45.19
N PRO A 56 15.99 -23.85 45.69
CA PRO A 56 16.29 -25.23 45.35
C PRO A 56 16.30 -25.45 43.84
N TYR A 57 17.32 -26.13 43.31
CA TYR A 57 17.48 -26.29 41.86
C TYR A 57 16.28 -26.96 41.16
N ALA A 58 15.55 -27.83 41.89
CA ALA A 58 14.39 -28.57 41.39
C ALA A 58 13.14 -27.70 41.21
N GLU A 59 13.12 -26.48 41.75
CA GLU A 59 11.99 -25.55 41.57
C GLU A 59 12.02 -24.85 40.20
N PHE A 60 13.16 -24.86 39.49
CA PHE A 60 13.28 -24.28 38.15
C PHE A 60 12.88 -25.30 37.08
N VAL A 61 11.78 -25.02 36.38
CA VAL A 61 11.18 -25.92 35.40
C VAL A 61 10.90 -25.21 34.07
N ASP A 62 10.79 -25.96 32.99
CA ASP A 62 10.37 -25.45 31.68
C ASP A 62 8.84 -25.26 31.57
N GLN A 63 8.36 -24.81 30.40
CA GLN A 63 6.93 -24.62 30.13
C GLN A 63 6.10 -25.92 30.27
N GLY A 64 6.73 -27.09 30.16
CA GLY A 64 6.12 -28.40 30.37
C GLY A 64 6.18 -28.88 31.82
N LEU A 65 6.63 -28.04 32.76
CA LEU A 65 6.88 -28.37 34.17
C LEU A 65 7.97 -29.44 34.37
N VAL A 66 8.92 -29.53 33.43
CA VAL A 66 10.07 -30.45 33.51
C VAL A 66 11.27 -29.71 34.12
N ALA A 67 11.93 -30.32 35.10
CA ALA A 67 13.12 -29.74 35.72
C ALA A 67 14.29 -29.62 34.73
N TYR A 68 15.02 -28.51 34.81
CA TYR A 68 16.14 -28.21 33.91
C TYR A 68 17.37 -29.10 34.09
N GLY A 69 17.51 -29.79 35.22
CA GLY A 69 18.65 -30.63 35.53
C GLY A 69 18.38 -31.60 36.68
N SER A 70 19.22 -32.63 36.79
CA SER A 70 19.14 -33.63 37.87
C SER A 70 19.82 -33.17 39.17
N ASP A 71 20.68 -32.15 39.08
CA ASP A 71 21.40 -31.52 40.18
C ASP A 71 21.59 -30.01 39.92
N ALA A 72 22.07 -29.26 40.90
CA ALA A 72 22.22 -27.81 40.76
C ALA A 72 23.20 -27.39 39.66
N SER A 73 24.27 -28.15 39.44
CA SER A 73 25.29 -27.85 38.43
C SER A 73 24.72 -27.99 37.01
N THR A 74 24.02 -29.09 36.75
CA THR A 74 23.35 -29.35 35.47
C THR A 74 22.23 -28.35 35.22
N THR A 75 21.44 -27.99 36.24
CA THR A 75 20.42 -26.93 36.14
C THR A 75 21.04 -25.58 35.79
N VAL A 76 22.12 -25.16 36.47
CA VAL A 76 22.79 -23.88 36.17
C VAL A 76 23.34 -23.86 34.75
N ASN A 77 23.94 -24.95 34.28
CA ASN A 77 24.45 -25.05 32.91
C ASN A 77 23.31 -24.96 31.88
N ALA A 78 22.19 -25.65 32.11
CA ALA A 78 21.03 -25.63 31.23
C ALA A 78 20.36 -24.25 31.17
N LEU A 79 20.18 -23.61 32.33
CA LEU A 79 19.63 -22.25 32.43
C LEU A 79 20.56 -21.23 31.76
N ASN A 80 21.87 -21.27 32.01
CA ASN A 80 22.81 -20.36 31.34
C ASN A 80 22.86 -20.61 29.81
N ALA A 81 22.74 -21.86 29.35
CA ALA A 81 22.60 -22.15 27.92
C ALA A 81 21.30 -21.54 27.34
N LEU A 82 20.19 -21.64 28.08
CA LEU A 82 18.94 -20.98 27.73
C LEU A 82 19.08 -19.45 27.73
N PHE A 83 19.81 -18.85 28.65
CA PHE A 83 20.01 -17.40 28.72
C PHE A 83 20.94 -16.90 27.60
N THR A 84 21.97 -17.68 27.23
CA THR A 84 22.95 -17.28 26.21
C THR A 84 22.41 -17.30 24.78
N GLY A 85 21.42 -18.13 24.45
CA GLY A 85 20.84 -18.09 23.11
C GLY A 85 19.77 -16.99 22.93
N ALA A 86 19.39 -16.25 23.98
CA ALA A 86 18.39 -15.17 23.92
C ALA A 86 19.02 -13.91 23.32
N GLY A 87 19.54 -14.03 22.09
CA GLY A 87 20.23 -12.97 21.37
C GLY A 87 21.55 -12.56 22.04
N LEU A 88 22.65 -12.64 21.29
CA LEU A 88 23.82 -11.80 21.59
C LEU A 88 23.31 -10.36 21.72
N GLY A 89 23.65 -9.69 22.83
CA GLY A 89 23.12 -8.39 23.27
C GLY A 89 23.31 -7.24 22.29
N ASN A 90 22.62 -7.32 21.17
CA ASN A 90 22.62 -6.33 20.11
C ASN A 90 21.45 -5.38 20.36
N LEU A 91 21.76 -4.09 20.20
CA LEU A 91 20.74 -3.07 20.10
C LEU A 91 19.75 -3.43 18.97
N PRO A 92 18.47 -3.03 19.10
CA PRO A 92 17.57 -3.15 17.97
C PRO A 92 18.10 -2.28 16.82
N VAL A 93 17.69 -2.57 15.59
CA VAL A 93 18.10 -1.76 14.43
C VAL A 93 16.88 -1.52 13.56
N ILE A 94 16.54 -0.25 13.35
CA ILE A 94 15.50 0.17 12.42
C ILE A 94 15.99 -0.10 10.99
N THR A 95 15.20 -0.85 10.23
CA THR A 95 15.52 -1.23 8.84
C THR A 95 14.59 -0.60 7.81
N SER A 96 13.67 0.25 8.27
CA SER A 96 12.68 0.89 7.41
C SER A 96 13.28 1.97 6.51
N VAL A 97 12.53 2.32 5.47
CA VAL A 97 12.80 3.52 4.69
C VAL A 97 12.56 4.78 5.52
N LEU A 98 13.61 5.61 5.67
CA LEU A 98 13.57 6.82 6.51
C LEU A 98 13.00 8.05 5.79
N SER A 99 12.39 7.87 4.62
CA SER A 99 11.77 8.97 3.87
C SER A 99 10.54 8.52 3.09
N ILE A 100 9.48 9.34 3.11
CA ILE A 100 8.31 9.20 2.25
C ILE A 100 7.98 10.54 1.57
N ASN A 101 7.49 10.47 0.34
CA ASN A 101 6.98 11.62 -0.40
C ASN A 101 5.50 11.41 -0.69
N THR A 102 4.68 12.42 -0.43
CA THR A 102 3.23 12.38 -0.69
C THR A 102 2.72 13.76 -1.12
N THR A 103 1.43 13.84 -1.42
CA THR A 103 0.71 15.11 -1.60
C THR A 103 -0.31 15.30 -0.48
N GLU A 104 -0.75 16.54 -0.27
CA GLU A 104 -1.81 16.85 0.70
C GLU A 104 -3.02 15.92 0.55
N ASN A 105 -3.60 15.50 1.69
CA ASN A 105 -4.82 14.70 1.77
C ASN A 105 -4.75 13.31 1.09
N VAL A 106 -3.56 12.86 0.68
CA VAL A 106 -3.36 11.49 0.20
C VAL A 106 -3.05 10.55 1.36
N ALA A 107 -3.65 9.37 1.31
CA ALA A 107 -3.48 8.36 2.34
C ALA A 107 -2.02 7.86 2.41
N ILE A 108 -1.48 7.87 3.63
CA ILE A 108 -0.21 7.25 4.00
C ILE A 108 -0.51 5.90 4.65
N ASN A 109 0.26 4.88 4.27
CA ASN A 109 0.28 3.56 4.90
C ASN A 109 1.74 3.12 5.00
N TYR A 110 2.30 3.23 6.20
CA TYR A 110 3.71 2.98 6.48
C TYR A 110 3.85 1.99 7.63
N GLU A 111 4.88 1.14 7.60
CA GLU A 111 5.18 0.19 8.67
C GLU A 111 6.63 0.33 9.13
N LEU A 112 6.81 0.51 10.44
CA LEU A 112 8.12 0.49 11.10
C LEU A 112 8.60 -0.96 11.28
N THR A 113 9.67 -1.28 10.57
CA THR A 113 10.39 -2.55 10.56
C THR A 113 11.74 -2.41 11.26
N SER A 114 12.12 -3.46 11.98
CA SER A 114 13.41 -3.51 12.68
C SER A 114 13.91 -4.94 12.81
N THR A 115 15.20 -5.10 13.11
CA THR A 115 15.76 -6.35 13.64
C THR A 115 15.92 -6.24 15.15
N GLY A 116 15.51 -7.27 15.89
CA GLY A 116 15.70 -7.33 17.34
C GLY A 116 14.84 -6.37 18.16
N GLY A 117 13.83 -5.72 17.56
CA GLY A 117 12.92 -4.80 18.24
C GLY A 117 11.72 -5.48 18.89
N VAL A 118 11.49 -5.16 20.18
CA VAL A 118 10.41 -5.71 21.00
C VAL A 118 9.31 -4.67 21.23
N GLY A 119 9.68 -3.43 21.58
CA GLY A 119 8.76 -2.30 21.71
C GLY A 119 8.96 -1.26 20.60
N TYR A 120 7.89 -0.55 20.26
CA TYR A 120 7.85 0.42 19.16
C TYR A 120 7.12 1.66 19.63
N GLU A 121 7.75 2.81 19.45
CA GLU A 121 7.26 4.11 19.88
C GLU A 121 7.39 5.11 18.73
N TRP A 122 6.42 6.01 18.67
CA TRP A 122 6.42 7.15 17.76
C TRP A 122 6.32 8.42 18.59
N ASP A 123 7.11 9.43 18.23
CA ASP A 123 7.03 10.74 18.84
C ASP A 123 6.89 11.82 17.76
N ASN A 124 6.26 12.94 18.13
CA ASN A 124 6.00 14.09 17.25
C ASN A 124 5.28 13.71 15.94
N LEU A 125 4.29 12.81 16.03
CA LEU A 125 3.45 12.48 14.87
C LEU A 125 2.71 13.72 14.34
N PRO A 126 2.76 13.99 13.03
CA PRO A 126 1.96 15.03 12.41
C PRO A 126 0.46 14.82 12.61
N ALA A 127 -0.28 15.92 12.72
CA ALA A 127 -1.73 15.87 12.78
C ALA A 127 -2.30 15.13 11.55
N GLY A 128 -3.21 14.19 11.80
CA GLY A 128 -3.82 13.35 10.77
C GLY A 128 -3.14 12.00 10.55
N LEU A 129 -1.98 11.74 11.17
CA LEU A 129 -1.38 10.41 11.24
C LEU A 129 -1.61 9.78 12.60
N VAL A 130 -1.97 8.50 12.59
CA VAL A 130 -2.22 7.69 13.79
C VAL A 130 -1.69 6.28 13.60
N THR A 131 -1.32 5.62 14.69
CA THR A 131 -1.01 4.19 14.67
C THR A 131 -2.28 3.36 14.56
N VAL A 132 -2.20 2.20 13.93
CA VAL A 132 -3.31 1.23 13.88
C VAL A 132 -3.50 0.59 15.26
N GLU A 133 -4.75 0.47 15.72
CA GLU A 133 -5.08 -0.21 16.96
C GLU A 133 -4.59 -1.68 16.93
N GLY A 134 -3.88 -2.09 17.99
CA GLY A 134 -3.26 -3.42 18.06
C GLY A 134 -2.01 -3.60 17.19
N ASN A 135 -1.62 -2.61 16.38
CA ASN A 135 -0.36 -2.63 15.64
C ASN A 135 0.30 -1.24 15.61
N VAL A 136 1.03 -0.94 16.71
CA VAL A 136 1.76 0.31 16.90
C VAL A 136 2.86 0.56 15.85
N ARG A 137 3.26 -0.46 15.08
CA ARG A 137 4.26 -0.31 14.00
C ARG A 137 3.68 0.36 12.77
N LYS A 138 2.36 0.26 12.59
CA LYS A 138 1.69 0.68 11.36
C LYS A 138 1.10 2.07 11.54
N LEU A 139 1.57 3.00 10.72
CA LEU A 139 1.11 4.39 10.66
C LEU A 139 0.15 4.55 9.47
N VAL A 140 -1.04 5.08 9.75
CA VAL A 140 -2.08 5.34 8.74
C VAL A 140 -2.64 6.76 8.89
N GLY A 141 -3.18 7.29 7.80
CA GLY A 141 -3.88 8.57 7.80
C GLY A 141 -3.47 9.46 6.64
N SER A 142 -3.60 10.77 6.80
CA SER A 142 -3.20 11.75 5.77
C SER A 142 -2.85 13.08 6.42
N ILE A 143 -1.95 13.83 5.80
CA ILE A 143 -1.56 15.18 6.26
C ILE A 143 -2.21 16.21 5.34
N ALA A 144 -2.83 17.23 5.93
CA ALA A 144 -3.66 18.20 5.21
C ALA A 144 -2.87 19.39 4.63
N ALA A 145 -1.69 19.70 5.17
CA ALA A 145 -0.86 20.83 4.76
C ALA A 145 0.45 20.35 4.16
N ASP A 146 0.96 21.08 3.16
CA ASP A 146 2.29 20.87 2.63
C ASP A 146 3.38 21.25 3.63
N GLY A 147 4.53 20.61 3.46
CA GLY A 147 5.68 20.82 4.33
C GLY A 147 6.52 19.56 4.49
N VAL A 148 7.55 19.70 5.33
CA VAL A 148 8.41 18.59 5.74
C VAL A 148 8.12 18.29 7.20
N TYR A 149 7.76 17.05 7.48
CA TYR A 149 7.48 16.56 8.82
C TYR A 149 8.48 15.49 9.22
N THR A 150 8.92 15.53 10.47
CA THR A 150 10.02 14.67 10.96
C THR A 150 9.63 13.94 12.25
N PRO A 151 8.62 13.05 12.23
CA PRO A 151 8.35 12.19 13.38
C PRO A 151 9.56 11.32 13.72
N THR A 152 9.71 11.05 15.01
CA THR A 152 10.76 10.18 15.53
C THR A 152 10.24 8.76 15.66
N MET A 153 11.00 7.81 15.13
CA MET A 153 10.79 6.37 15.26
C MET A 153 11.72 5.85 16.34
N LYS A 154 11.19 5.11 17.31
CA LYS A 154 12.00 4.47 18.32
C LYS A 154 11.63 3.01 18.46
N VAL A 155 12.65 2.17 18.40
CA VAL A 155 12.52 0.73 18.61
C VAL A 155 13.34 0.37 19.83
N VAL A 156 12.73 -0.36 20.76
CA VAL A 156 13.35 -0.73 22.02
C VAL A 156 13.43 -2.25 22.14
N ASN A 157 14.51 -2.71 22.77
CA ASN A 157 14.60 -4.03 23.33
C ASN A 157 15.27 -3.94 24.70
N TYR A 158 15.55 -5.09 25.30
CA TYR A 158 16.14 -5.13 26.63
C TYR A 158 17.60 -4.60 26.68
N PHE A 159 18.31 -4.61 25.55
CA PHE A 159 19.70 -4.16 25.43
C PHE A 159 19.83 -2.66 25.11
N GLY A 160 18.73 -1.99 24.77
CA GLY A 160 18.69 -0.56 24.55
C GLY A 160 17.64 -0.16 23.51
N ASN A 161 17.91 0.93 22.81
CA ASN A 161 17.02 1.45 21.80
C ASN A 161 17.78 1.93 20.57
N ASP A 162 17.10 1.90 19.45
CA ASP A 162 17.50 2.58 18.23
C ASP A 162 16.43 3.62 17.89
N THR A 163 16.90 4.81 17.51
CA THR A 163 16.07 5.99 17.32
C THR A 163 16.45 6.66 16.01
N GLU A 164 15.50 6.75 15.11
CA GLU A 164 15.69 7.32 13.77
C GLU A 164 14.60 8.35 13.45
N THR A 165 14.88 9.23 12.49
CA THR A 165 13.90 10.23 12.03
C THR A 165 13.30 9.80 10.70
N LEU A 166 11.98 9.74 10.61
CA LEU A 166 11.28 9.56 9.34
C LEU A 166 11.03 10.94 8.72
N THR A 167 11.54 11.19 7.53
CA THR A 167 11.26 12.43 6.79
C THR A 167 10.05 12.25 5.88
N ILE A 168 8.97 12.98 6.15
CA ILE A 168 7.74 12.98 5.36
C ILE A 168 7.68 14.31 4.59
N THR A 169 7.87 14.25 3.28
CA THR A 169 7.69 15.42 2.41
C THR A 169 6.27 15.41 1.84
N VAL A 170 5.46 16.37 2.26
CA VAL A 170 4.11 16.60 1.73
C VAL A 170 4.20 17.77 0.76
N SER A 171 3.80 17.53 -0.49
CA SER A 171 3.75 18.58 -1.51
C SER A 171 2.30 19.01 -1.77
N ASN A 172 2.11 20.29 -2.07
CA ASN A 172 0.86 20.81 -2.63
C ASN A 172 1.10 21.22 -4.08
N PRO A 173 1.26 20.26 -5.00
CA PRO A 173 1.30 20.61 -6.40
C PRO A 173 -0.04 21.27 -6.77
N PRO A 174 -0.06 22.29 -7.63
CA PRO A 174 -1.29 22.97 -8.06
C PRO A 174 -2.34 22.02 -8.66
N TYR A 175 -1.92 20.80 -8.98
CA TYR A 175 -2.77 19.66 -9.30
C TYR A 175 -2.07 18.34 -8.91
N SER A 176 -2.66 17.55 -8.00
CA SER A 176 -2.22 16.17 -7.74
C SER A 176 -2.98 15.21 -8.65
N ASN A 177 -2.37 14.84 -9.77
CA ASN A 177 -2.99 13.96 -10.76
C ASN A 177 -2.92 12.47 -10.34
N THR A 178 -3.74 12.06 -9.39
CA THR A 178 -3.77 10.66 -8.93
C THR A 178 -4.74 9.78 -9.70
N LYS A 179 -5.51 10.35 -10.65
CA LYS A 179 -6.64 9.67 -11.31
C LYS A 179 -6.63 9.73 -12.84
N SER A 180 -5.77 10.54 -13.47
CA SER A 180 -5.68 10.50 -14.94
C SER A 180 -4.81 9.33 -15.39
N VAL A 181 -5.15 8.80 -16.57
CA VAL A 181 -4.35 7.80 -17.26
C VAL A 181 -3.52 8.51 -18.33
N ASN A 182 -2.22 8.21 -18.39
CA ASN A 182 -1.35 8.66 -19.48
C ASN A 182 -1.28 7.57 -20.55
N PHE A 183 -1.67 7.88 -21.79
CA PHE A 183 -1.49 6.96 -22.92
C PHE A 183 -0.07 7.05 -23.44
N ASN A 184 0.64 5.92 -23.51
CA ASN A 184 1.90 5.79 -24.24
C ASN A 184 1.63 5.35 -25.68
N ASN A 185 2.69 5.05 -26.43
CA ASN A 185 2.59 4.64 -27.83
C ASN A 185 1.64 3.45 -28.01
N ASN A 186 0.55 3.65 -28.76
CA ASN A 186 -0.54 2.70 -29.02
C ASN A 186 -1.48 2.37 -27.84
N ASP A 187 -1.38 3.07 -26.72
CA ASP A 187 -2.36 2.92 -25.63
C ASP A 187 -3.67 3.64 -25.99
N TYR A 188 -4.79 3.01 -25.67
CA TYR A 188 -6.13 3.60 -25.75
C TYR A 188 -7.10 2.79 -24.88
N LEU A 189 -8.21 3.40 -24.49
CA LEU A 189 -9.28 2.68 -23.79
C LEU A 189 -10.01 1.80 -24.79
N ASN A 190 -10.08 0.49 -24.52
CA ASN A 190 -10.83 -0.45 -25.32
C ASN A 190 -11.73 -1.35 -24.47
N ALA A 191 -12.74 -1.93 -25.12
CA ALA A 191 -13.59 -2.98 -24.58
C ALA A 191 -14.15 -3.79 -25.75
N SER A 192 -14.24 -5.11 -25.59
CA SER A 192 -14.71 -6.00 -26.65
C SER A 192 -16.22 -5.83 -26.89
N ALA A 193 -16.69 -6.13 -28.10
CA ALA A 193 -18.09 -6.01 -28.51
C ALA A 193 -19.10 -6.54 -27.46
N LEU A 194 -18.92 -7.78 -26.99
CA LEU A 194 -19.86 -8.42 -26.05
C LEU A 194 -19.82 -7.85 -24.63
N THR A 195 -18.82 -7.04 -24.29
CA THR A 195 -18.65 -6.47 -22.94
C THR A 195 -18.83 -4.96 -22.91
N SER A 196 -19.00 -4.31 -24.06
CA SER A 196 -19.03 -2.86 -24.20
C SER A 196 -20.44 -2.29 -24.40
N ASN A 197 -21.50 -3.04 -24.09
CA ASN A 197 -22.87 -2.52 -24.11
C ASN A 197 -23.01 -1.31 -23.14
N PRO A 198 -23.64 -0.18 -23.53
CA PRO A 198 -24.35 0.10 -24.80
C PRO A 198 -23.49 0.70 -25.94
N MET A 199 -22.17 0.79 -25.77
CA MET A 199 -21.25 1.35 -26.77
C MET A 199 -21.00 0.39 -27.95
N TYR A 200 -21.19 -0.92 -27.77
CA TYR A 200 -21.19 -1.85 -28.89
C TYR A 200 -22.46 -1.72 -29.73
N ARG A 201 -22.30 -1.44 -31.01
CA ARG A 201 -23.41 -1.33 -31.96
C ARG A 201 -23.53 -2.61 -32.80
N ALA A 202 -24.33 -3.56 -32.33
CA ALA A 202 -24.68 -4.77 -33.08
C ALA A 202 -25.75 -4.54 -34.15
N ALA A 203 -26.56 -3.48 -34.00
CA ALA A 203 -27.68 -3.15 -34.88
C ALA A 203 -27.91 -1.62 -34.93
N ASN A 204 -28.89 -1.19 -35.71
CA ASN A 204 -29.35 0.20 -35.70
C ASN A 204 -29.98 0.57 -34.35
N GLY A 205 -29.85 1.84 -33.97
CA GLY A 205 -30.41 2.37 -32.73
C GLY A 205 -31.90 2.09 -32.59
N ALA A 206 -32.28 1.49 -31.48
CA ALA A 206 -33.63 1.01 -31.18
C ALA A 206 -34.32 1.81 -30.06
N GLY A 207 -33.67 2.84 -29.51
CA GLY A 207 -34.23 3.74 -28.50
C GLY A 207 -33.33 3.89 -27.27
N ALA A 208 -33.89 4.42 -26.18
CA ALA A 208 -33.14 4.84 -24.99
C ALA A 208 -32.29 3.75 -24.31
N GLY A 209 -32.53 2.46 -24.59
CA GLY A 209 -31.68 1.36 -24.12
C GLY A 209 -30.27 1.35 -24.74
N ASP A 210 -30.12 1.99 -25.91
CA ASP A 210 -28.85 2.14 -26.62
C ASP A 210 -28.19 3.51 -26.33
N ALA A 211 -28.81 4.35 -25.50
CA ALA A 211 -28.31 5.69 -25.20
C ALA A 211 -27.03 5.64 -24.35
N TRP A 212 -26.12 6.58 -24.60
CA TRP A 212 -24.89 6.70 -23.83
C TRP A 212 -24.31 8.11 -23.87
N THR A 213 -23.46 8.40 -22.89
CA THR A 213 -22.67 9.62 -22.85
C THR A 213 -21.22 9.28 -22.53
N ILE A 214 -20.29 9.92 -23.24
CA ILE A 214 -18.87 9.94 -22.93
C ILE A 214 -18.50 11.37 -22.57
N CYS A 215 -17.88 11.56 -21.41
CA CYS A 215 -17.31 12.83 -21.04
C CYS A 215 -15.98 12.65 -20.32
N GLY A 216 -15.14 13.67 -20.37
CA GLY A 216 -13.85 13.64 -19.70
C GLY A 216 -13.00 14.84 -20.03
N TRP A 217 -11.93 14.97 -19.25
CA TRP A 217 -10.84 15.87 -19.57
C TRP A 217 -9.81 15.14 -20.42
N PHE A 218 -9.39 15.74 -21.52
CA PHE A 218 -8.32 15.24 -22.36
C PHE A 218 -7.28 16.33 -22.61
N LYS A 219 -6.01 15.93 -22.62
CA LYS A 219 -4.89 16.81 -22.96
C LYS A 219 -4.16 16.18 -24.14
N GLY A 220 -4.16 16.90 -25.26
CA GLY A 220 -3.35 16.54 -26.42
C GLY A 220 -1.86 16.52 -26.06
N GLY A 221 -1.12 15.61 -26.68
CA GLY A 221 0.32 15.46 -26.49
C GLY A 221 1.08 16.56 -27.23
N THR A 222 2.03 16.14 -28.07
CA THR A 222 2.67 17.00 -29.07
C THR A 222 2.14 16.60 -30.43
N SER A 223 1.70 17.56 -31.23
CA SER A 223 1.20 17.35 -32.58
C SER A 223 2.30 16.75 -33.46
N SER A 224 2.04 15.55 -33.98
CA SER A 224 2.94 14.81 -34.87
C SER A 224 2.26 14.43 -36.19
N ASP A 225 1.19 15.16 -36.55
CA ASP A 225 0.32 14.89 -37.70
C ASP A 225 -0.26 13.46 -37.71
N SER A 226 -0.48 12.90 -36.51
CA SER A 226 -1.02 11.55 -36.32
C SER A 226 -2.22 11.54 -35.39
N ASN A 227 -3.14 10.60 -35.60
CA ASN A 227 -4.29 10.42 -34.74
C ASN A 227 -3.92 9.64 -33.47
N GLN A 228 -4.32 10.15 -32.29
CA GLN A 228 -4.24 9.40 -31.04
C GLN A 228 -5.64 8.90 -30.68
N THR A 229 -5.82 7.58 -30.63
CA THR A 229 -7.09 7.02 -30.15
C THR A 229 -7.22 7.23 -28.66
N ILE A 230 -8.40 7.67 -28.23
CA ILE A 230 -8.75 7.86 -26.82
C ILE A 230 -9.59 6.68 -26.35
N ILE A 231 -10.66 6.40 -27.11
CA ILE A 231 -11.61 5.32 -26.85
C ILE A 231 -11.89 4.58 -28.16
N SER A 232 -11.89 3.25 -28.13
CA SER A 232 -12.41 2.40 -29.21
C SER A 232 -13.18 1.24 -28.58
N TYR A 233 -14.48 1.43 -28.37
CA TYR A 233 -15.37 0.43 -27.77
C TYR A 233 -16.30 -0.15 -28.83
N GLY A 234 -16.45 -1.48 -28.84
CA GLY A 234 -17.34 -2.18 -29.76
C GLY A 234 -16.62 -3.23 -30.60
N GLY A 235 -17.00 -3.30 -31.88
CA GLY A 235 -16.53 -4.30 -32.84
C GLY A 235 -15.01 -4.39 -33.00
N THR A 236 -14.51 -5.63 -33.12
CA THR A 236 -13.12 -5.89 -33.51
C THR A 236 -12.95 -6.07 -35.01
N ASP A 237 -14.02 -6.47 -35.71
CA ASP A 237 -14.10 -6.46 -37.16
C ASP A 237 -14.52 -5.06 -37.62
N LYS A 238 -13.55 -4.27 -38.10
CA LYS A 238 -13.77 -2.86 -38.43
C LYS A 238 -14.75 -2.67 -39.58
N ASP A 239 -14.88 -3.65 -40.46
CA ASP A 239 -15.66 -3.52 -41.69
C ASP A 239 -17.13 -3.90 -41.41
N ASN A 240 -17.34 -4.91 -40.57
CA ASN A 240 -18.66 -5.48 -40.35
C ASN A 240 -19.32 -5.09 -39.02
N GLU A 241 -18.55 -4.68 -38.01
CA GLU A 241 -19.06 -4.39 -36.67
C GLU A 241 -18.99 -2.90 -36.33
N GLY A 242 -20.04 -2.40 -35.67
CA GLY A 242 -20.11 -1.01 -35.25
C GLY A 242 -19.28 -0.75 -33.97
N ARG A 243 -18.63 0.41 -33.93
CA ARG A 243 -17.87 0.88 -32.77
C ARG A 243 -18.09 2.37 -32.49
N VAL A 244 -17.87 2.74 -31.23
CA VAL A 244 -17.66 4.12 -30.80
C VAL A 244 -16.16 4.37 -30.78
N TRP A 245 -15.69 5.17 -31.74
CA TRP A 245 -14.29 5.53 -31.85
C TRP A 245 -14.10 7.02 -31.65
N VAL A 246 -13.45 7.38 -30.54
CA VAL A 246 -13.09 8.77 -30.21
C VAL A 246 -11.58 8.90 -30.29
N TYR A 247 -11.09 9.86 -31.06
CA TYR A 247 -9.67 10.13 -31.21
C TYR A 247 -9.38 11.63 -31.28
N TRP A 248 -8.17 11.99 -30.89
CA TRP A 248 -7.59 13.30 -31.16
C TRP A 248 -6.91 13.27 -32.53
N ASP A 249 -7.31 14.17 -33.42
CA ASP A 249 -6.65 14.44 -34.70
C ASP A 249 -5.49 15.40 -34.44
N GLY A 250 -4.29 14.86 -34.27
CA GLY A 250 -3.06 15.61 -33.98
C GLY A 250 -2.45 16.28 -35.22
N ASN A 251 -3.24 16.51 -36.28
CA ASN A 251 -2.85 17.34 -37.40
C ASN A 251 -2.63 18.78 -36.93
N SER A 252 -1.44 19.29 -37.18
CA SER A 252 -0.98 20.63 -36.74
C SER A 252 -1.84 21.80 -37.25
N SER A 253 -2.68 21.60 -38.27
CA SER A 253 -3.61 22.62 -38.77
C SER A 253 -5.04 22.49 -38.24
N LYS A 254 -5.34 21.43 -37.46
CA LYS A 254 -6.70 21.11 -37.01
C LYS A 254 -6.84 20.78 -35.54
N GLU A 255 -5.91 20.06 -34.92
CA GLU A 255 -5.88 19.74 -33.48
C GLU A 255 -7.28 19.67 -32.80
N GLN A 256 -8.02 18.59 -33.04
CA GLN A 256 -9.45 18.48 -32.73
C GLN A 256 -9.84 17.10 -32.19
N ILE A 257 -10.97 17.02 -31.49
CA ILE A 257 -11.58 15.74 -31.11
C ILE A 257 -12.53 15.28 -32.21
N VAL A 258 -12.44 14.00 -32.56
CA VAL A 258 -13.27 13.37 -33.58
C VAL A 258 -13.97 12.15 -33.00
N LEU A 259 -15.27 12.08 -33.18
CA LEU A 259 -16.08 10.88 -33.01
C LEU A 259 -16.32 10.25 -34.37
N LYS A 260 -16.13 8.93 -34.47
CA LYS A 260 -16.71 8.06 -35.49
C LYS A 260 -17.62 7.04 -34.81
N PHE A 261 -18.87 6.96 -35.25
CA PHE A 261 -19.84 6.01 -34.74
C PHE A 261 -20.40 5.13 -35.87
N GLY A 262 -20.07 3.84 -35.86
CA GLY A 262 -20.41 2.89 -36.93
C GLY A 262 -19.27 1.94 -37.27
N SER A 263 -19.36 1.28 -38.43
CA SER A 263 -18.26 0.49 -39.00
C SER A 263 -17.36 1.40 -39.84
N GLU A 264 -16.28 0.88 -40.42
CA GLU A 264 -15.38 1.67 -41.27
C GLU A 264 -16.02 2.07 -42.60
N ASP A 265 -16.97 1.27 -43.10
CA ASP A 265 -17.71 1.55 -44.34
C ASP A 265 -18.91 2.48 -44.12
N ASP A 266 -19.62 2.34 -42.98
CA ASP A 266 -20.84 3.08 -42.66
C ASP A 266 -20.76 3.73 -41.27
N TRP A 267 -20.37 5.02 -41.23
CA TRP A 267 -20.23 5.78 -40.00
C TRP A 267 -20.84 7.18 -40.03
N LEU A 268 -21.21 7.66 -38.83
CA LEU A 268 -21.41 9.07 -38.54
C LEU A 268 -20.12 9.66 -37.99
N ARG A 269 -19.79 10.91 -38.35
CA ARG A 269 -18.60 11.59 -37.85
C ARG A 269 -18.92 12.98 -37.37
N PHE A 270 -18.41 13.27 -36.18
CA PHE A 270 -18.48 14.58 -35.56
C PHE A 270 -17.07 15.05 -35.28
N THR A 271 -16.81 16.31 -35.57
CA THR A 271 -15.52 16.94 -35.34
C THR A 271 -15.75 18.23 -34.58
N THR A 272 -14.94 18.48 -33.54
CA THR A 272 -14.92 19.80 -32.91
C THR A 272 -14.30 20.83 -33.88
N PRO A 273 -14.41 22.15 -33.63
CA PRO A 273 -13.77 23.15 -34.48
C PRO A 273 -12.26 22.95 -34.59
N ASP A 274 -11.68 23.39 -35.70
CA ASP A 274 -10.23 23.38 -35.89
C ASP A 274 -9.55 24.19 -34.75
N ASN A 275 -8.48 23.63 -34.21
CA ASN A 275 -7.64 24.10 -33.11
C ASN A 275 -8.39 24.28 -31.78
N SER A 276 -9.46 23.50 -31.57
CA SER A 276 -10.19 23.46 -30.29
C SER A 276 -9.44 22.71 -29.19
N LEU A 277 -8.41 21.93 -29.54
CA LEU A 277 -7.58 21.16 -28.62
C LEU A 277 -6.10 21.32 -28.98
N VAL A 278 -5.60 22.54 -28.76
CA VAL A 278 -4.18 22.83 -28.97
C VAL A 278 -3.29 22.01 -28.05
N ASP A 279 -2.09 21.68 -28.54
CA ASP A 279 -1.07 20.93 -27.82
C ASP A 279 -0.91 21.32 -26.35
N ASN A 280 -0.75 20.30 -25.51
CA ASN A 280 -0.54 20.43 -24.07
C ASN A 280 -1.62 21.21 -23.29
N THR A 281 -2.81 21.39 -23.85
CA THR A 281 -3.93 22.06 -23.16
C THR A 281 -5.02 21.07 -22.80
N TRP A 282 -5.52 21.17 -21.56
CA TRP A 282 -6.65 20.36 -21.10
C TRP A 282 -7.97 20.94 -21.65
N VAL A 283 -8.77 20.09 -22.27
CA VAL A 283 -10.15 20.41 -22.67
C VAL A 283 -11.11 19.40 -22.07
N HIS A 284 -12.29 19.89 -21.70
CA HIS A 284 -13.40 19.03 -21.34
C HIS A 284 -14.26 18.79 -22.59
N PHE A 285 -14.55 17.53 -22.88
CA PHE A 285 -15.47 17.15 -23.95
C PHE A 285 -16.64 16.35 -23.40
N ILE A 286 -17.77 16.43 -24.09
CA ILE A 286 -18.95 15.61 -23.87
C ILE A 286 -19.53 15.21 -25.21
N ILE A 287 -19.89 13.95 -25.33
CA ILE A 287 -20.55 13.36 -26.49
C ILE A 287 -21.72 12.57 -25.93
N THR A 288 -22.92 12.87 -26.39
CA THR A 288 -24.13 12.16 -25.99
C THR A 288 -24.76 11.55 -27.23
N TYR A 289 -25.31 10.35 -27.08
CA TYR A 289 -26.19 9.72 -28.04
C TYR A 289 -27.48 9.37 -27.31
N ASP A 290 -28.61 9.84 -27.84
CA ASP A 290 -29.92 9.66 -27.20
C ASP A 290 -30.52 8.24 -27.37
N GLY A 291 -29.83 7.35 -28.10
CA GLY A 291 -30.30 6.00 -28.40
C GLY A 291 -31.21 5.91 -29.64
N GLY A 292 -31.54 7.05 -30.25
CA GLY A 292 -32.47 7.16 -31.36
C GLY A 292 -31.98 6.53 -32.66
N THR A 293 -32.83 6.53 -33.68
CA THR A 293 -32.60 5.76 -34.91
C THR A 293 -31.29 6.15 -35.60
N THR A 294 -30.49 5.13 -35.94
CA THR A 294 -29.30 5.22 -36.81
C THR A 294 -29.41 4.25 -37.98
N GLY A 295 -28.53 4.36 -38.98
CA GLY A 295 -28.54 3.48 -40.15
C GLY A 295 -27.55 3.90 -41.23
N SER A 296 -27.63 3.26 -42.40
CA SER A 296 -26.79 3.54 -43.58
C SER A 296 -27.56 4.17 -44.76
N ASN A 297 -28.85 4.46 -44.58
CA ASN A 297 -29.62 5.13 -45.63
C ASN A 297 -29.29 6.63 -45.68
N GLY A 298 -28.62 7.07 -46.75
CA GLY A 298 -28.26 8.48 -46.95
C GLY A 298 -29.45 9.45 -46.93
N GLY A 299 -30.66 8.99 -47.27
CA GLY A 299 -31.88 9.82 -47.20
C GLY A 299 -32.31 10.21 -45.78
N SER A 300 -31.82 9.50 -44.76
CA SER A 300 -32.15 9.73 -43.34
C SER A 300 -30.96 10.30 -42.54
N ILE A 301 -29.92 10.78 -43.21
CA ILE A 301 -28.68 11.22 -42.55
C ILE A 301 -28.93 12.31 -41.50
N ASN A 302 -29.78 13.29 -41.79
CA ASN A 302 -30.10 14.37 -40.84
C ASN A 302 -30.77 13.83 -39.56
N ASP A 303 -31.63 12.82 -39.69
CA ASP A 303 -32.26 12.18 -38.55
C ASP A 303 -31.22 11.48 -37.67
N TYR A 304 -30.20 10.87 -38.27
CA TYR A 304 -29.12 10.20 -37.56
C TYR A 304 -28.21 11.19 -36.82
N TYR A 305 -27.84 12.30 -37.46
CA TYR A 305 -27.04 13.36 -36.83
C TYR A 305 -27.79 14.04 -35.68
N SER A 306 -29.10 14.17 -35.77
CA SER A 306 -29.92 14.79 -34.70
C SER A 306 -30.01 13.98 -33.40
N ARG A 307 -29.46 12.75 -33.37
CA ARG A 307 -29.43 11.88 -32.19
C ARG A 307 -28.26 12.15 -31.25
N PHE A 308 -27.37 13.06 -31.64
CA PHE A 308 -26.16 13.46 -30.93
C PHE A 308 -26.20 14.95 -30.58
#